data_AF-A0A7X9IAN1-F1
#
_entry.id   AF-A0A7X9IAN1-F1
#
_cell.length_a   1.000
_cell.length_b   1.000
_cell.length_c   1.000
_cell.angle_alpha   90.00
_cell.angle_beta   90.00
_cell.angle_gamma   90.00
#
_symmetry.space_group_name_H-M   'P 1'
#
loop_
_entity.id
_entity.type
_entity.pdbx_description
1 polymer ?
#
loop_
_entity_poly.entity_id
_entity_poly.type
_entity_poly.pdbx_seq_one_letter_code
_entity_poly.pdbx_strand_id
1 'polypeptide(L)'
;MEENDKKKSATQIVKEIKRRTCGKFTAEEKIKIVLEGMRGEDTIAAICRKYAIHQNNYFKWLKEFIEAVKRRLSGDTLREATRDEVTDLGRMNDLLKRALGEMYVENKELKKTHDWLRVRRIIKLKKYMRLSQDEKIEIINLVENSDLSANR
;
A
#
# COMPACT_ATOMS: atom_id res chain seq x y z
N MET A 1 -10.73 29.31 -21.42
CA MET A 1 -10.70 29.24 -19.94
C MET A 1 -12.04 28.67 -19.53
N GLU A 2 -12.15 27.34 -19.40
CA GLU A 2 -13.41 26.71 -18.99
C GLU A 2 -13.36 26.49 -17.47
N GLU A 3 -14.19 27.24 -16.78
CA GLU A 3 -14.37 27.20 -15.34
C GLU A 3 -15.18 25.94 -14.97
N ASN A 4 -14.45 24.92 -14.50
CA ASN A 4 -15.00 23.64 -14.13
C ASN A 4 -15.63 23.75 -12.73
N ASP A 5 -16.88 24.20 -12.66
CA ASP A 5 -17.67 24.27 -11.42
C ASP A 5 -18.02 22.86 -10.92
N LYS A 6 -17.04 22.21 -10.27
CA LYS A 6 -17.21 20.92 -9.61
C LYS A 6 -18.10 21.11 -8.39
N LYS A 7 -19.41 20.88 -8.57
CA LYS A 7 -20.39 20.73 -7.48
C LYS A 7 -19.81 19.82 -6.39
N LYS A 8 -19.66 20.37 -5.18
CA LYS A 8 -19.12 19.65 -4.02
C LYS A 8 -19.89 18.35 -3.81
N SER A 9 -19.18 17.25 -3.63
CA SER A 9 -19.80 15.93 -3.43
C SER A 9 -20.65 15.92 -2.16
N ALA A 10 -21.75 15.17 -2.14
CA ALA A 10 -22.66 15.07 -0.99
C ALA A 10 -21.92 14.72 0.31
N THR A 11 -20.85 13.90 0.23
CA THR A 11 -20.00 13.56 1.38
C THR A 11 -19.22 14.77 1.91
N GLN A 12 -18.75 15.65 1.03
CA GLN A 12 -18.07 16.90 1.39
C GLN A 12 -19.05 17.89 2.03
N ILE A 13 -20.28 17.96 1.52
CA ILE A 13 -21.34 18.80 2.08
C ILE A 13 -21.74 18.31 3.47
N VAL A 14 -21.93 17.01 3.68
CA VAL A 14 -22.22 16.44 5.01
C VAL A 14 -21.06 16.66 5.99
N LYS A 15 -19.81 16.54 5.52
CA LYS A 15 -18.62 16.83 6.35
C LYS A 15 -18.53 18.31 6.72
N GLU A 16 -18.83 19.21 5.80
CA GLU A 16 -18.89 20.66 6.01
C GLU A 16 -20.01 21.03 6.99
N ILE A 17 -21.22 20.46 6.82
CA ILE A 17 -22.34 20.63 7.74
C ILE A 17 -21.94 20.12 9.12
N LYS A 18 -21.42 18.89 9.25
CA LYS A 18 -20.93 18.39 10.54
C LYS A 18 -19.85 19.28 11.15
N ARG A 19 -18.91 19.79 10.35
CA ARG A 19 -17.86 20.71 10.84
C ARG A 19 -18.45 22.03 11.36
N ARG A 20 -19.45 22.59 10.67
CA ARG A 20 -20.13 23.83 11.05
C ARG A 20 -21.08 23.63 12.24
N THR A 21 -21.81 22.52 12.30
CA THR A 21 -22.80 22.24 13.35
C THR A 21 -22.19 21.62 14.62
N CYS A 22 -21.01 20.99 14.54
CA CYS A 22 -20.30 20.39 15.68
C CYS A 22 -19.34 21.37 16.40
N GLY A 23 -19.25 22.62 15.96
CA GLY A 23 -18.23 23.57 16.37
C GLY A 23 -18.68 24.63 17.39
N LYS A 24 -19.31 24.25 18.52
CA LYS A 24 -19.44 25.21 19.64
C LYS A 24 -18.14 25.37 20.44
N PHE A 25 -17.30 24.33 20.46
CA PHE A 25 -16.05 24.32 21.22
C PHE A 25 -14.90 23.83 20.32
N THR A 26 -13.88 24.66 20.20
CA THR A 26 -12.58 24.32 19.63
C THR A 26 -11.86 23.26 20.48
N ALA A 27 -10.80 22.66 19.94
CA ALA A 27 -10.00 21.69 20.70
C ALA A 27 -9.36 22.34 21.94
N GLU A 28 -8.87 23.57 21.81
CA GLU A 28 -8.26 24.34 22.91
C GLU A 28 -9.26 24.63 24.03
N GLU A 29 -10.49 25.04 23.68
CA GLU A 29 -11.54 25.29 24.67
C GLU A 29 -11.95 24.03 25.41
N LYS A 30 -12.06 22.89 24.70
CA LYS A 30 -12.34 21.59 25.35
C LYS A 30 -11.24 21.24 26.36
N ILE A 31 -9.96 21.42 25.98
CA ILE A 31 -8.82 21.17 26.88
C ILE A 31 -8.90 22.09 28.10
N LYS A 32 -9.16 23.39 27.91
CA LYS A 32 -9.30 24.35 29.02
C LYS A 32 -10.39 23.93 30.00
N ILE A 33 -11.58 23.55 29.52
CA ILE A 33 -12.69 23.11 30.35
C ILE A 33 -12.33 21.83 31.13
N VAL A 34 -11.67 20.87 30.48
CA VAL A 34 -11.23 19.62 31.12
C VAL A 34 -10.21 19.91 32.23
N LEU A 35 -9.23 20.77 31.97
CA LEU A 35 -8.22 21.15 32.97
C LEU A 35 -8.82 21.88 34.17
N GLU A 36 -9.79 22.78 33.95
CA GLU A 36 -10.51 23.48 35.02
C GLU A 36 -11.24 22.49 35.93
N GLY A 37 -11.88 21.46 35.36
CA GLY A 37 -12.53 20.41 36.13
C GLY A 37 -11.56 19.44 36.83
N MET A 38 -10.37 19.25 36.29
CA MET A 38 -9.30 18.49 36.98
C MET A 38 -8.67 19.28 38.13
N ARG A 39 -8.65 20.61 38.06
CA ARG A 39 -8.12 21.48 39.11
C ARG A 39 -8.94 21.39 40.41
N GLY A 40 -10.22 21.05 40.31
CA GLY A 40 -11.09 20.75 41.44
C GLY A 40 -11.57 21.96 42.25
N GLU A 41 -11.38 23.18 41.72
CA GLU A 41 -11.84 24.42 42.38
C GLU A 41 -13.36 24.57 42.33
N ASP A 42 -13.95 24.20 41.19
CA ASP A 42 -15.40 24.19 40.97
C ASP A 42 -15.88 22.74 40.81
N THR A 43 -17.11 22.47 41.28
CA THR A 43 -17.74 21.18 41.00
C THR A 43 -17.94 20.99 39.49
N ILE A 44 -17.81 19.75 39.00
CA ILE A 44 -18.02 19.43 37.57
C ILE A 44 -19.37 19.94 37.06
N ALA A 45 -20.41 19.89 37.91
CA ALA A 45 -21.74 20.41 37.58
C ALA A 45 -21.78 21.94 37.47
N ALA A 46 -20.98 22.69 38.23
CA ALA A 46 -20.84 24.14 38.09
C ALA A 46 -20.13 24.51 36.79
N ILE A 47 -19.05 23.80 36.46
CA ILE A 47 -18.30 23.97 35.21
C ILE A 47 -19.21 23.67 34.00
N CYS A 48 -19.99 22.58 34.06
CA CYS A 48 -20.93 22.25 33.00
C CYS A 48 -21.99 23.33 32.78
N ARG A 49 -22.48 23.98 33.85
CA ARG A 49 -23.41 25.12 33.76
C ARG A 49 -22.73 26.37 33.21
N LYS A 50 -21.52 26.70 33.68
CA LYS A 50 -20.71 27.85 33.24
C LYS A 50 -20.43 27.83 31.75
N TYR A 51 -20.09 26.67 31.21
CA TYR A 51 -19.80 26.48 29.78
C TYR A 51 -21.01 26.00 28.98
N ALA A 52 -22.21 25.90 29.57
CA ALA A 52 -23.43 25.40 28.92
C ALA A 52 -23.23 24.05 28.19
N ILE A 53 -22.52 23.12 28.84
CA ILE A 53 -22.27 21.77 28.35
C ILE A 53 -23.02 20.73 29.18
N HIS A 54 -23.41 19.63 28.53
CA HIS A 54 -23.92 18.47 29.23
C HIS A 54 -22.77 17.70 29.90
N GLN A 55 -22.98 17.17 31.11
CA GLN A 55 -21.95 16.44 31.87
C GLN A 55 -21.34 15.27 31.08
N ASN A 56 -22.15 14.57 30.27
CA ASN A 56 -21.66 13.51 29.39
C ASN A 56 -20.56 13.97 28.42
N ASN A 57 -20.65 15.21 27.91
CA ASN A 57 -19.61 15.76 27.04
C ASN A 57 -18.32 16.01 27.80
N TYR A 58 -18.40 16.53 29.03
CA TYR A 58 -17.24 16.73 29.89
C TYR A 58 -16.50 15.42 30.15
N PHE A 59 -17.22 14.37 30.60
CA PHE A 59 -16.58 13.08 30.90
C PHE A 59 -16.01 12.40 29.66
N LYS A 60 -16.67 12.57 28.50
CA LYS A 60 -16.12 12.09 27.22
C LYS A 60 -14.80 12.78 26.89
N TRP A 61 -14.75 14.11 26.96
CA TRP A 61 -13.52 14.87 26.68
C TRP A 61 -12.43 14.57 27.71
N LEU A 62 -12.77 14.42 28.99
CA LEU A 62 -11.83 14.04 30.05
C LEU A 62 -11.20 12.67 29.75
N LYS A 63 -12.00 11.69 29.34
CA LYS A 63 -11.51 10.36 28.97
C LYS A 63 -10.57 10.43 27.77
N GLU A 64 -10.96 11.13 26.70
CA GLU A 64 -10.15 11.30 25.49
C GLU A 64 -8.83 12.04 25.80
N PHE A 65 -8.88 13.07 26.65
CA PHE A 65 -7.71 13.82 27.09
C PHE A 65 -6.72 12.96 27.88
N ILE A 66 -7.20 12.22 28.90
CA ILE A 66 -6.35 11.35 29.71
C ILE A 66 -5.73 10.25 28.86
N GLU A 67 -6.50 9.64 27.96
CA GLU A 67 -6.00 8.60 27.07
C GLU A 67 -4.90 9.15 26.13
N ALA A 68 -5.09 10.33 25.56
CA ALA A 68 -4.09 11.00 24.72
C ALA A 68 -2.81 11.35 25.51
N VAL A 69 -2.97 11.87 26.73
CA VAL A 69 -1.84 12.18 27.63
C VAL A 69 -1.08 10.92 28.01
N LYS A 70 -1.80 9.84 28.37
CA LYS A 70 -1.20 8.54 28.72
C LYS A 70 -0.40 7.97 27.56
N ARG A 71 -0.97 7.90 26.36
CA ARG A 71 -0.27 7.41 25.16
C ARG A 71 1.01 8.17 24.87
N ARG A 72 0.95 9.50 24.97
CA ARG A 72 2.13 10.35 24.78
C ARG A 72 3.20 10.14 25.84
N LEU A 73 2.81 9.98 27.11
CA LEU A 73 3.75 9.76 28.21
C LEU A 73 4.29 8.33 28.24
N SER A 74 3.54 7.33 27.79
CA SER A 74 3.98 5.94 27.68
C SER A 74 4.90 5.69 26.49
N GLY A 75 5.28 6.74 25.75
CA GLY A 75 6.12 6.60 24.56
C GLY A 75 5.42 5.95 23.38
N ASP A 76 4.09 5.81 23.42
CA ASP A 76 3.27 5.40 22.28
C ASP A 76 3.09 6.62 21.36
N THR A 77 4.22 7.09 20.85
CA THR A 77 4.22 7.96 19.69
C THR A 77 3.71 7.10 18.53
N LEU A 78 2.45 7.33 18.14
CA LEU A 78 2.13 7.48 16.72
C LEU A 78 3.03 8.60 16.16
N ARG A 79 4.33 8.33 16.11
CA ARG A 79 5.28 9.07 15.31
C ARG A 79 4.86 8.67 13.91
N GLU A 80 4.17 9.56 13.23
CA GLU A 80 4.34 9.64 11.78
C GLU A 80 5.82 9.41 11.53
N ALA A 81 6.11 8.29 10.86
CA ALA A 81 7.41 7.63 10.83
C ALA A 81 8.53 8.67 10.78
N THR A 82 9.55 8.49 11.63
CA THR A 82 10.65 9.46 11.76
C THR A 82 11.14 9.76 10.35
N ARG A 83 11.31 11.03 9.97
CA ARG A 83 11.62 11.45 8.59
C ARG A 83 12.71 10.57 7.95
N ASP A 84 13.70 10.18 8.74
CA ASP A 84 14.80 9.31 8.34
C ASP A 84 14.34 7.88 7.98
N GLU A 85 13.48 7.27 8.79
CA GLU A 85 12.85 5.96 8.52
C GLU A 85 12.00 6.00 7.24
N VAL A 86 11.24 7.08 7.02
CA VAL A 86 10.46 7.26 5.78
C VAL A 86 11.37 7.37 4.57
N THR A 87 12.48 8.12 4.70
CA THR A 87 13.45 8.24 3.60
C THR A 87 14.17 6.93 3.30
N ASP A 88 14.52 6.16 4.33
CA ASP A 88 15.20 4.88 4.15
C ASP A 88 14.24 3.81 3.61
N LEU A 89 12.99 3.77 4.08
CA LEU A 89 11.94 2.94 3.50
C LEU A 89 11.67 3.30 2.04
N GLY A 90 11.68 4.60 1.70
CA GLY A 90 11.56 5.07 0.31
C GLY A 90 12.71 4.54 -0.56
N ARG A 91 13.95 4.67 -0.10
CA ARG A 91 15.14 4.14 -0.79
C ARG A 91 15.08 2.62 -0.98
N MET A 92 14.71 1.88 0.06
CA MET A 92 14.57 0.42 -0.01
C MET A 92 13.46 0.02 -0.99
N ASN A 93 12.33 0.74 -1.00
CA ASN A 93 11.25 0.48 -1.93
C ASN A 93 11.66 0.67 -3.39
N ASP A 94 12.43 1.73 -3.67
CA ASP A 94 12.96 2.00 -5.01
C ASP A 94 13.97 0.94 -5.48
N LEU A 95 14.82 0.47 -4.58
CA LEU A 95 15.74 -0.64 -4.85
C LEU A 95 14.98 -1.92 -5.17
N LEU A 96 13.97 -2.26 -4.37
CA LEU A 96 13.14 -3.45 -4.58
C LEU A 96 12.36 -3.38 -5.90
N LYS A 97 11.81 -2.21 -6.25
CA LYS A 97 11.14 -2.00 -7.54
C LYS A 97 12.06 -2.21 -8.72
N ARG A 98 13.30 -1.71 -8.64
CA ARG A 98 14.31 -1.90 -9.70
C ARG A 98 14.66 -3.37 -9.87
N ALA A 99 15.03 -4.05 -8.79
CA ALA A 99 15.36 -5.48 -8.82
C ALA A 99 14.20 -6.33 -9.36
N LEU A 100 12.96 -6.04 -8.94
CA LEU A 100 11.77 -6.72 -9.45
C LEU A 100 11.54 -6.45 -10.95
N GLY A 101 11.78 -5.22 -11.41
CA GLY A 101 11.70 -4.85 -12.82
C GLY A 101 12.71 -5.60 -13.68
N GLU A 102 13.96 -5.68 -13.24
CA GLU A 102 15.03 -6.44 -13.91
C GLU A 102 14.65 -7.92 -14.05
N MET A 103 14.24 -8.55 -12.94
CA MET A 103 13.80 -9.95 -12.93
C MET A 103 12.58 -10.18 -13.81
N TYR A 104 11.64 -9.24 -13.87
CA TYR A 104 10.45 -9.35 -14.72
C TYR A 104 10.81 -9.34 -16.21
N VAL A 105 11.72 -8.44 -16.62
CA VAL A 105 12.18 -8.36 -18.01
C VAL A 105 12.93 -9.63 -18.40
N GLU A 106 13.85 -10.11 -17.56
CA GLU A 106 14.58 -11.35 -17.81
C GLU A 106 13.63 -12.55 -17.95
N ASN A 107 12.67 -12.69 -17.04
CA ASN A 107 11.68 -13.77 -17.08
C ASN A 107 10.84 -13.72 -18.37
N LYS A 108 10.50 -12.52 -18.84
CA LYS A 108 9.77 -12.33 -20.10
C LYS A 108 10.59 -12.79 -21.31
N GLU A 109 11.86 -12.44 -21.39
CA GLU A 109 12.72 -12.85 -22.50
C GLU A 109 13.03 -14.37 -22.48
N LEU A 110 13.22 -14.94 -21.28
CA LEU A 110 13.38 -16.38 -21.11
C LEU A 110 12.13 -17.15 -21.57
N LYS A 111 10.93 -16.67 -21.22
CA LYS A 111 9.66 -17.28 -21.67
C LYS A 111 9.52 -17.27 -23.20
N LYS A 112 9.80 -16.15 -23.85
CA LYS A 112 9.78 -16.06 -25.32
C LYS A 112 10.73 -17.08 -25.95
N THR A 113 11.96 -17.17 -25.42
CA THR A 113 12.98 -18.11 -25.92
C THR A 113 12.53 -19.55 -25.76
N HIS A 114 12.00 -19.90 -24.58
CA HIS A 114 11.45 -21.22 -24.30
C HIS A 114 10.29 -21.59 -25.24
N ASP A 115 9.36 -20.66 -25.47
CA ASP A 115 8.23 -20.87 -26.37
C ASP A 115 8.68 -21.08 -27.82
N TRP A 116 9.67 -20.31 -28.29
CA TRP A 116 10.27 -20.49 -29.62
C TRP A 116 10.93 -21.87 -29.75
N LEU A 117 11.70 -22.30 -28.76
CA LEU A 117 12.33 -23.62 -28.74
C LEU A 117 11.29 -24.75 -28.77
N ARG A 118 10.17 -24.58 -28.04
CA ARG A 118 9.06 -25.53 -28.03
C ARG A 118 8.41 -25.65 -29.41
N VAL A 119 8.11 -24.53 -30.06
CA VAL A 119 7.53 -24.52 -31.42
C VAL A 119 8.49 -25.13 -32.43
N ARG A 120 9.78 -24.77 -32.37
CA ARG A 120 10.82 -25.34 -33.24
C ARG A 120 10.93 -26.85 -33.10
N ARG A 121 10.87 -27.38 -31.87
CA ARG A 121 10.86 -28.83 -31.61
C ARG A 121 9.63 -29.50 -32.25
N ILE A 122 8.43 -28.93 -32.09
CA ILE A 122 7.20 -29.46 -32.70
C ILE A 122 7.31 -29.48 -34.23
N ILE A 123 7.81 -28.42 -34.85
CA ILE A 123 7.99 -28.35 -36.31
C ILE A 123 8.99 -29.42 -36.78
N LYS A 124 10.13 -29.55 -36.09
CA LYS A 124 11.16 -30.55 -36.42
C LYS A 124 10.58 -31.97 -36.33
N LEU A 125 9.82 -32.27 -35.27
CA LEU A 125 9.15 -33.56 -35.11
C LEU A 125 8.10 -33.82 -36.21
N LYS A 126 7.25 -32.83 -36.54
CA LYS A 126 6.28 -32.96 -37.62
C LYS A 126 6.95 -33.22 -38.97
N LYS A 127 8.07 -32.55 -39.26
CA LYS A 127 8.85 -32.80 -40.49
C LYS A 127 9.42 -34.22 -40.50
N TYR A 128 10.05 -34.65 -39.39
CA TYR A 128 10.60 -36.00 -39.25
C TYR A 128 9.55 -37.10 -39.44
N MET A 129 8.35 -36.92 -38.89
CA MET A 129 7.26 -37.89 -39.01
C MET A 129 6.76 -38.08 -40.45
N ARG A 130 6.94 -37.09 -41.34
CA ARG A 130 6.55 -37.16 -42.76
C ARG A 130 7.57 -37.87 -43.65
N LEU A 131 8.77 -38.14 -43.14
CA LEU A 131 9.84 -38.82 -43.90
C LEU A 131 9.59 -40.34 -43.95
N SER A 132 10.03 -40.94 -45.06
CA SER A 132 10.13 -42.39 -45.23
C SER A 132 11.10 -43.00 -44.22
N GLN A 133 11.01 -44.31 -44.00
CA GLN A 133 11.92 -45.01 -43.09
C GLN A 133 13.37 -44.96 -43.58
N ASP A 134 13.59 -45.05 -44.90
CA ASP A 134 14.93 -44.99 -45.49
C ASP A 134 15.57 -43.62 -45.31
N GLU A 135 14.79 -42.54 -45.53
CA GLU A 135 15.23 -41.16 -45.30
C GLU A 135 15.58 -40.90 -43.82
N LYS A 136 14.84 -41.52 -42.89
CA LYS A 136 15.14 -41.42 -41.45
C LYS A 136 16.46 -42.12 -41.10
N ILE A 137 16.68 -43.32 -41.64
CA ILE A 137 17.92 -44.08 -41.44
C ILE A 137 19.12 -43.32 -42.01
N GLU A 138 18.97 -42.70 -43.18
CA GLU A 138 20.02 -41.87 -43.79
C GLU A 138 20.38 -40.68 -42.89
N ILE A 139 19.38 -39.97 -42.33
CA ILE A 139 19.62 -38.86 -41.40
C ILE A 139 20.35 -39.34 -40.13
N ILE A 140 19.99 -40.50 -39.58
CA ILE A 140 20.66 -41.07 -38.40
C ILE A 140 22.12 -41.37 -38.72
N ASN A 141 22.39 -42.08 -39.83
CA ASN A 141 23.74 -42.39 -40.27
C ASN A 141 24.58 -41.13 -40.54
N LEU A 142 23.98 -40.09 -41.13
CA LEU A 142 24.66 -38.81 -41.36
C LEU A 142 25.04 -38.12 -40.04
N VAL A 143 24.16 -38.18 -39.02
CA VAL A 143 24.45 -37.58 -37.71
C VAL A 143 25.49 -38.39 -36.95
N GLU A 144 25.40 -39.73 -36.97
CA GLU A 144 26.32 -40.63 -36.28
C GLU A 144 27.75 -40.55 -36.82
N ASN A 145 27.91 -40.35 -38.13
CA ASN A 145 29.21 -40.19 -38.78
C ASN A 145 29.74 -38.75 -38.76
N SER A 146 29.00 -37.80 -38.18
CA SER A 146 29.41 -36.40 -38.04
C SER A 146 29.99 -36.09 -36.67
N ASP A 147 30.68 -34.95 -36.55
CA ASP A 147 31.20 -34.43 -35.27
C ASP A 147 30.11 -34.00 -34.28
N LEU A 148 28.83 -34.07 -34.67
CA LEU A 148 27.67 -33.77 -33.82
C LEU A 148 27.12 -35.00 -33.10
N SER A 149 27.76 -36.16 -33.24
CA SER A 149 27.39 -37.37 -32.52
C SER A 149 27.54 -37.17 -31.01
N ALA A 150 26.47 -37.42 -30.25
CA ALA A 150 26.45 -37.28 -28.79
C ALA A 150 27.17 -38.43 -28.05
N ASN A 151 27.72 -39.41 -28.78
CA ASN A 151 28.39 -40.60 -28.27
C ASN A 151 29.93 -40.53 -28.37
N ARG A 152 30.52 -39.32 -28.45
CA ARG A 152 31.96 -39.10 -28.40
C ARG A 152 32.37 -38.37 -27.13
#